data_AF-A0A431IUX4-F1
#
_entry.id   AF-A0A431IUX4-F1
#
_cell.length_a   1.000
_cell.length_b   1.000
_cell.length_c   1.000
_cell.angle_alpha   90.00
_cell.angle_beta   90.00
_cell.angle_gamma   90.00
#
_symmetry.space_group_name_H-M   'P 1'
#
loop_
_entity.id
_entity.type
_entity.pdbx_description
1 polymer ?
#
loop_
_entity_poly.entity_id
_entity_poly.type
_entity_poly.pdbx_seq_one_letter_code
_entity_poly.pdbx_strand_id
1 'polypeptide(L)'
;MSKNPIKVALIGNPNVGKTSVFNELTGLNQQVGNYPGITVEKKQGVCKLNENIKAKIIDLPGTYSLNASSIDENVVIELLLNKNDEDFPDVAVVVTEVENLKRNLLLFTQIKDLEIPTILVINMADRMKLKGIELDIPVLEKEL
;
A
#
# COMPACT_ATOMS: atom_id res chain seq x y z
N MET A 1 24.21 15.72 3.50
CA MET A 1 23.03 15.51 4.38
C MET A 1 22.25 14.35 3.81
N SER A 2 22.09 13.24 4.52
CA SER A 2 21.20 12.17 4.05
C SER A 2 19.78 12.72 4.05
N LYS A 3 19.13 12.75 2.88
CA LYS A 3 17.70 13.08 2.80
C LYS A 3 16.92 12.14 3.72
N ASN A 4 15.89 12.66 4.39
CA ASN A 4 14.93 11.82 5.10
C ASN A 4 14.40 10.74 4.14
N PRO A 5 14.22 9.49 4.60
CA PRO A 5 13.69 8.44 3.75
C PRO A 5 12.28 8.81 3.29
N ILE A 6 11.94 8.46 2.04
CA ILE A 6 10.59 8.62 1.50
C ILE A 6 9.65 7.71 2.29
N LYS A 7 8.58 8.26 2.86
CA LYS A 7 7.57 7.48 3.57
C LYS A 7 6.58 6.87 2.58
N VAL A 8 6.52 5.55 2.56
CA VAL A 8 5.67 4.77 1.66
C VAL A 8 4.63 4.02 2.48
N ALA A 9 3.35 4.30 2.27
CA ALA A 9 2.27 3.48 2.80
C ALA A 9 1.96 2.36 1.80
N LEU A 10 2.14 1.11 2.21
CA LEU A 10 1.71 -0.05 1.44
C LEU A 10 0.29 -0.41 1.89
N ILE A 11 -0.67 -0.30 0.99
CA ILE A 11 -2.10 -0.48 1.26
C ILE A 11 -2.73 -1.39 0.22
N GLY A 12 -3.82 -2.05 0.55
CA GLY A 12 -4.54 -2.93 -0.36
C GLY A 12 -5.61 -3.72 0.35
N ASN A 13 -6.47 -4.39 -0.42
CA ASN A 13 -7.43 -5.33 0.16
C ASN A 13 -6.72 -6.50 0.86
N PRO A 14 -7.38 -7.18 1.81
CA PRO A 14 -6.89 -8.46 2.30
C PRO A 14 -6.60 -9.44 1.16
N ASN A 15 -5.52 -10.22 1.29
CA ASN A 15 -5.12 -11.31 0.38
C ASN A 15 -4.69 -10.91 -1.05
N VAL A 16 -4.43 -9.62 -1.34
CA VAL A 16 -3.88 -9.15 -2.64
C VAL A 16 -2.37 -9.36 -2.81
N GLY A 17 -1.73 -10.07 -1.86
CA GLY A 17 -0.27 -10.27 -1.86
C GLY A 17 0.55 -9.09 -1.34
N LYS A 18 -0.08 -8.16 -0.63
CA LYS A 18 0.56 -7.01 0.04
C LYS A 18 1.78 -7.40 0.88
N THR A 19 1.64 -8.41 1.74
CA THR A 19 2.75 -8.92 2.58
C THR A 19 3.92 -9.44 1.75
N SER A 20 3.66 -10.08 0.60
CA SER A 20 4.72 -10.57 -0.29
C SER A 20 5.49 -9.40 -0.92
N VAL A 21 4.77 -8.36 -1.36
CA VAL A 21 5.37 -7.13 -1.88
C VAL A 21 6.21 -6.43 -0.79
N PHE A 22 5.69 -6.32 0.43
CA PHE A 22 6.42 -5.76 1.57
C PHE A 22 7.74 -6.49 1.80
N ASN A 23 7.69 -7.82 1.91
CA ASN A 23 8.86 -8.65 2.16
C ASN A 23 9.91 -8.54 1.05
N GLU A 24 9.49 -8.50 -0.21
CA GLU A 24 10.40 -8.35 -1.36
C GLU A 24 11.11 -6.99 -1.32
N LEU A 25 10.39 -5.93 -0.97
CA LEU A 25 10.96 -4.58 -0.90
C LEU A 25 11.91 -4.38 0.29
N THR A 26 11.59 -4.95 1.45
CA THR A 26 12.35 -4.70 2.69
C THR A 26 13.40 -5.76 3.00
N GLY A 27 13.22 -6.98 2.48
CA GLY A 27 14.01 -8.14 2.87
C GLY A 27 14.03 -8.33 4.40
N LEU A 28 15.22 -8.49 4.96
CA LEU A 28 15.41 -8.65 6.41
C LEU A 28 15.39 -7.33 7.19
N ASN A 29 15.31 -6.16 6.53
CA ASN A 29 15.32 -4.85 7.19
C ASN A 29 13.91 -4.42 7.61
N GLN A 30 13.24 -5.26 8.38
CA GLN A 30 11.86 -5.07 8.83
C GLN A 30 11.76 -5.16 10.36
N GLN A 31 10.78 -4.47 10.92
CA GLN A 31 10.43 -4.47 12.33
C GLN A 31 8.91 -4.64 12.45
N VAL A 32 8.52 -5.40 13.45
CA VAL A 32 7.11 -5.64 13.79
C VAL A 32 6.89 -5.16 15.21
N GLY A 33 5.88 -4.32 15.39
CA GLY A 33 5.42 -3.83 16.69
C GLY A 33 3.90 -3.71 16.68
N ASN A 34 3.36 -2.89 17.57
CA ASN A 34 1.93 -2.55 17.60
C ASN A 34 1.75 -1.04 17.49
N TYR A 35 0.59 -0.62 16.97
CA TYR A 35 0.17 0.77 17.06
C TYR A 35 -0.05 1.19 18.52
N PRO A 36 0.23 2.45 18.90
CA PRO A 36 0.10 2.89 20.29
C PRO A 36 -1.29 2.64 20.87
N GLY A 37 -1.34 1.97 22.03
CA GLY A 37 -2.59 1.77 22.77
C GLY A 37 -3.52 0.69 22.26
N ILE A 38 -3.17 -0.04 21.19
CA ILE A 38 -4.00 -1.11 20.61
C ILE A 38 -3.17 -2.34 20.23
N THR A 39 -3.84 -3.47 19.96
CA THR A 39 -3.21 -4.74 19.58
C THR A 39 -3.03 -4.91 18.07
N VAL A 40 -3.24 -3.85 17.29
CA VAL A 40 -3.06 -3.88 15.83
C VAL A 40 -1.58 -3.90 15.51
N GLU A 41 -1.15 -4.90 14.76
CA GLU A 41 0.23 -5.07 14.34
C GLU A 41 0.66 -3.95 13.39
N LYS A 42 1.85 -3.41 13.63
CA LYS A 42 2.50 -2.40 12.78
C LYS A 42 3.79 -2.98 12.22
N LYS A 43 3.82 -3.29 10.92
CA LYS A 43 5.07 -3.66 10.23
C LYS A 43 5.64 -2.47 9.51
N GLN A 44 6.93 -2.28 9.68
CA GLN A 44 7.68 -1.25 8.99
C GLN A 44 9.03 -1.79 8.55
N GLY A 45 9.55 -1.31 7.44
CA GLY A 45 10.87 -1.70 6.97
C GLY A 45 11.51 -0.62 6.11
N VAL A 46 12.76 -0.85 5.75
CA VAL A 46 13.53 0.10 4.93
C VAL A 46 13.97 -0.58 3.64
N CYS A 47 13.67 0.07 2.52
CA CYS A 47 14.13 -0.30 1.19
C CYS A 47 15.12 0.73 0.66
N LYS A 48 16.17 0.30 -0.04
CA LYS A 48 17.04 1.21 -0.81
C LYS A 48 16.52 1.30 -2.23
N LEU A 49 16.10 2.49 -2.67
CA LEU A 49 15.67 2.72 -4.05
C LEU A 49 16.87 2.92 -4.99
N ASN A 50 17.92 3.57 -4.49
CA ASN A 50 19.25 3.66 -5.11
C ASN A 50 20.31 3.95 -4.04
N GLU A 51 21.56 4.25 -4.43
CA GLU A 51 22.66 4.48 -3.50
C GLU A 51 22.39 5.59 -2.47
N ASN A 52 21.59 6.61 -2.85
CA ASN A 52 21.38 7.83 -2.07
C ASN A 52 19.95 7.99 -1.55
N ILE A 53 19.00 7.20 -2.04
CA ILE A 53 17.58 7.31 -1.70
C ILE A 53 17.10 6.04 -1.01
N LYS A 54 16.49 6.22 0.16
CA LYS A 54 15.85 5.17 0.94
C LYS A 54 14.35 5.44 1.03
N ALA A 55 13.57 4.38 1.15
CA ALA A 55 12.16 4.42 1.48
C ALA A 55 11.93 3.74 2.83
N LYS A 56 11.14 4.36 3.71
CA LYS A 56 10.54 3.72 4.89
C LYS A 56 9.17 3.22 4.45
N ILE A 57 8.98 1.91 4.44
CA ILE A 57 7.74 1.26 4.01
C ILE A 57 6.97 0.88 5.26
N ILE A 58 5.70 1.26 5.33
CA ILE A 58 4.77 0.85 6.39
C ILE A 58 3.72 -0.04 5.75
N ASP A 59 3.60 -1.27 6.24
CA ASP A 59 2.53 -2.18 5.84
C ASP A 59 1.28 -1.83 6.63
N LEU A 60 0.27 -1.26 5.96
CA LEU A 60 -1.00 -0.94 6.60
C LEU A 60 -1.89 -2.18 6.67
N PRO A 61 -2.78 -2.31 7.67
CA PRO A 61 -3.78 -3.37 7.69
C PRO A 61 -4.58 -3.44 6.37
N GLY A 62 -4.97 -4.65 5.97
CA GLY A 62 -5.77 -4.83 4.76
C GLY A 62 -7.16 -4.24 4.94
N THR A 63 -7.60 -3.39 4.02
CA THR A 63 -8.93 -2.76 4.09
C THR A 63 -9.63 -2.80 2.74
N TYR A 64 -10.97 -2.82 2.74
CA TYR A 64 -11.73 -2.80 1.50
C TYR A 64 -12.09 -1.40 0.99
N SER A 65 -12.09 -0.41 1.87
CA SER A 65 -12.44 0.98 1.58
C SER A 65 -12.01 1.88 2.73
N LEU A 66 -11.98 3.20 2.51
CA LEU A 66 -11.85 4.20 3.57
C LEU A 66 -13.15 4.41 4.37
N ASN A 67 -13.83 3.31 4.68
CA ASN A 67 -14.99 3.27 5.56
C ASN A 67 -14.78 2.09 6.51
N ALA A 68 -14.30 2.38 7.72
CA ALA A 68 -13.81 1.36 8.63
C ALA A 68 -14.98 0.62 9.29
N SER A 69 -14.85 -0.70 9.30
CA SER A 69 -15.73 -1.62 10.01
C SER A 69 -15.05 -2.30 11.20
N SER A 70 -13.75 -2.06 11.38
CA SER A 70 -12.90 -2.68 12.40
C SER A 70 -11.83 -1.72 12.91
N ILE A 71 -11.20 -2.08 14.04
CA ILE A 71 -10.09 -1.33 14.63
C ILE A 71 -8.88 -1.30 13.67
N ASP A 72 -8.57 -2.42 13.03
CA ASP A 72 -7.52 -2.53 12.02
C ASP A 72 -7.74 -1.54 10.86
N GLU A 73 -8.97 -1.42 10.37
CA GLU A 73 -9.31 -0.46 9.31
C GLU A 73 -9.31 1.00 9.81
N ASN A 74 -9.69 1.24 11.07
CA ASN A 74 -9.63 2.59 11.65
C ASN A 74 -8.20 3.14 11.66
N VAL A 75 -7.20 2.30 11.96
CA VAL A 75 -5.78 2.70 11.92
C VAL A 75 -5.38 3.22 10.53
N VAL A 76 -5.88 2.60 9.46
CA VAL A 76 -5.62 3.03 8.09
C VAL A 76 -6.20 4.43 7.84
N ILE A 77 -7.45 4.63 8.25
CA ILE A 77 -8.16 5.91 8.04
C ILE A 77 -7.50 7.03 8.86
N GLU A 78 -7.23 6.79 10.13
CA GLU A 78 -6.61 7.79 11.02
C GLU A 78 -5.25 8.25 10.49
N LEU A 79 -4.40 7.33 10.04
CA LEU A 79 -3.10 7.64 9.46
C LEU A 79 -3.22 8.45 8.17
N LEU A 80 -4.13 8.07 7.27
CA LEU A 80 -4.26 8.69 5.95
C LEU A 80 -5.04 10.01 5.96
N LEU A 81 -5.84 10.29 6.98
CA LEU A 81 -6.53 11.57 7.13
C LEU A 81 -5.73 12.59 7.96
N ASN A 82 -4.76 12.15 8.74
CA ASN A 82 -3.94 13.03 9.57
C ASN A 82 -2.63 13.43 8.86
N LYS A 83 -2.66 14.53 8.10
CA LYS A 83 -1.48 15.08 7.41
C LYS A 83 -0.31 15.45 8.33
N ASN A 84 -0.55 15.57 9.64
CA ASN A 84 0.47 15.89 10.64
C ASN A 84 1.04 14.65 11.34
N ASP A 85 0.56 13.45 11.01
CA ASP A 85 1.11 12.20 11.56
C ASP A 85 2.57 12.02 11.13
N GLU A 86 3.42 11.51 12.02
CA GLU A 86 4.82 11.23 11.71
C GLU A 86 4.95 10.25 10.54
N ASP A 87 4.02 9.30 10.46
CA ASP A 87 3.96 8.25 9.45
C ASP A 87 3.04 8.59 8.27
N PHE A 88 2.49 9.81 8.20
CA PHE A 88 1.74 10.25 7.02
C PHE A 88 2.58 10.06 5.74
N PRO A 89 2.08 9.37 4.72
CA PRO A 89 2.92 8.93 3.61
C PRO A 89 3.22 10.07 2.61
N ASP A 90 4.44 10.05 2.06
CA ASP A 90 4.78 10.85 0.88
C ASP A 90 4.18 10.23 -0.39
N VAL A 91 3.99 8.90 -0.38
CA VAL A 91 3.38 8.13 -1.47
C VAL A 91 2.63 6.92 -0.93
N ALA A 92 1.45 6.66 -1.48
CA ALA A 92 0.69 5.43 -1.24
C ALA A 92 0.93 4.43 -2.39
N VAL A 93 1.29 3.20 -2.06
CA VAL A 93 1.39 2.08 -3.00
C VAL A 93 0.19 1.18 -2.75
N VAL A 94 -0.78 1.23 -3.65
CA VAL A 94 -2.02 0.46 -3.56
C VAL A 94 -1.84 -0.85 -4.32
N VAL A 95 -1.70 -1.94 -3.58
CA VAL A 95 -1.58 -3.29 -4.11
C VAL A 95 -2.97 -3.85 -4.40
N THR A 96 -3.17 -4.27 -5.64
CA THR A 96 -4.36 -4.94 -6.15
C THR A 96 -3.97 -6.29 -6.75
N GLU A 97 -4.93 -7.09 -7.19
CA GLU A 97 -4.63 -8.33 -7.91
C GLU A 97 -5.55 -8.51 -9.13
N VAL A 98 -5.10 -9.34 -10.07
CA VAL A 98 -5.71 -9.43 -11.40
C VAL A 98 -7.11 -10.05 -11.43
N GLU A 99 -7.46 -10.99 -10.54
CA GLU A 99 -8.76 -11.69 -10.58
C GLU A 99 -9.92 -10.82 -10.08
N ASN A 100 -9.67 -9.87 -9.17
CA ASN A 100 -10.69 -8.97 -8.60
C ASN A 100 -10.33 -7.49 -8.76
N LEU A 101 -9.57 -7.14 -9.81
CA LEU A 101 -9.07 -5.78 -10.05
C LEU A 101 -10.16 -4.70 -9.89
N LYS A 102 -11.34 -4.88 -10.48
CA LYS A 102 -12.47 -3.94 -10.37
C LYS A 102 -12.85 -3.62 -8.92
N ARG A 103 -12.87 -4.62 -8.04
CA ARG A 103 -13.18 -4.44 -6.62
C ARG A 103 -12.03 -3.71 -5.92
N ASN A 104 -10.78 -4.04 -6.25
CA ASN A 104 -9.62 -3.40 -5.64
C ASN A 104 -9.48 -1.92 -6.04
N LEU A 105 -9.88 -1.58 -7.26
CA LEU A 105 -9.83 -0.20 -7.76
C LEU A 105 -10.71 0.77 -6.96
N LEU A 106 -11.74 0.29 -6.25
CA LEU A 106 -12.51 1.14 -5.34
C LEU A 106 -11.59 1.79 -4.29
N LEU A 107 -10.77 0.99 -3.61
CA LEU A 107 -9.82 1.51 -2.62
C LEU A 107 -8.80 2.44 -3.27
N PHE A 108 -8.25 2.06 -4.44
CA PHE A 108 -7.31 2.91 -5.17
C PHE A 108 -7.87 4.31 -5.43
N THR A 109 -9.10 4.40 -5.95
CA THR A 109 -9.73 5.70 -6.25
C THR A 109 -9.94 6.54 -4.98
N GLN A 110 -10.35 5.92 -3.87
CA GLN A 110 -10.51 6.62 -2.60
C GLN A 110 -9.18 7.18 -2.05
N ILE A 111 -8.08 6.45 -2.23
CA ILE A 111 -6.74 6.94 -1.83
C ILE A 111 -6.28 8.08 -2.74
N LYS A 112 -6.56 7.98 -4.04
CA LYS A 112 -6.27 9.06 -5.00
C LYS A 112 -7.05 10.34 -4.64
N ASP A 113 -8.31 10.21 -4.22
CA ASP A 113 -9.17 11.33 -3.81
C ASP A 113 -8.66 12.05 -2.54
N LEU A 114 -7.79 11.42 -1.73
CA LEU A 114 -7.09 12.08 -0.62
C LEU A 114 -5.95 13.00 -1.06
N GLU A 115 -5.68 13.08 -2.37
CA GLU A 115 -4.59 13.84 -2.98
C GLU A 115 -3.19 13.39 -2.52
N ILE A 116 -3.08 12.13 -2.07
CA ILE A 116 -1.80 11.50 -1.77
C ILE A 116 -1.21 10.99 -3.10
N PRO A 117 0.06 11.28 -3.44
CA PRO A 117 0.71 10.65 -4.59
C PRO A 117 0.55 9.14 -4.53
N THR A 118 -0.03 8.53 -5.57
CA THR A 118 -0.47 7.13 -5.51
C THR A 118 0.11 6.33 -6.67
N ILE A 119 0.58 5.10 -6.37
CA ILE A 119 1.04 4.11 -7.35
C ILE A 119 0.09 2.91 -7.27
N LEU A 120 -0.47 2.51 -8.42
CA LEU A 120 -1.24 1.27 -8.55
C LEU A 120 -0.30 0.09 -8.84
N VAL A 121 -0.34 -0.95 -8.02
CA VAL A 121 0.42 -2.20 -8.24
C VAL A 121 -0.55 -3.32 -8.52
N ILE A 122 -0.56 -3.82 -9.76
CA ILE A 122 -1.40 -4.96 -10.17
C ILE A 122 -0.62 -6.26 -9.97
N ASN A 123 -0.86 -6.93 -8.85
CA ASN A 123 -0.16 -8.15 -8.45
C ASN A 123 -0.78 -9.43 -9.04
N MET A 124 -0.09 -10.57 -8.88
CA MET A 124 -0.51 -11.90 -9.35
C MET A 124 -0.71 -11.99 -10.87
N ALA A 125 0.06 -11.21 -11.63
CA ALA A 125 -0.01 -11.17 -13.10
C ALA A 125 0.27 -12.54 -13.76
N ASP A 126 0.98 -13.44 -13.09
CA ASP A 126 1.19 -14.82 -13.51
C ASP A 126 -0.12 -15.60 -13.72
N ARG A 127 -1.19 -15.22 -13.00
CA ARG A 127 -2.51 -15.84 -13.13
C ARG A 127 -3.29 -15.43 -14.36
N MET A 128 -2.93 -14.31 -14.99
CA MET A 128 -3.67 -13.75 -16.13
C MET A 128 -3.82 -14.76 -17.27
N LYS A 129 -2.71 -15.42 -17.65
CA LYS A 129 -2.70 -16.42 -18.73
C LYS A 129 -3.60 -17.62 -18.43
N LEU A 130 -3.56 -18.13 -17.19
CA LEU A 130 -4.36 -19.29 -16.79
C LEU A 130 -5.86 -18.98 -16.75
N LYS A 131 -6.21 -17.75 -16.40
CA LYS A 131 -7.59 -17.28 -16.23
C LYS A 131 -8.16 -16.60 -17.48
N GLY A 132 -7.36 -16.40 -18.53
CA GLY A 132 -7.76 -15.66 -19.72
C GLY A 132 -8.05 -14.18 -19.43
N ILE A 133 -7.33 -13.58 -18.48
CA ILE A 133 -7.45 -12.16 -18.13
C ILE A 133 -6.47 -11.38 -19.01
N GLU A 134 -6.96 -10.31 -19.62
CA GLU A 134 -6.15 -9.34 -20.36
C GLU A 134 -6.39 -7.95 -19.78
N LEU A 135 -5.34 -7.14 -19.71
CA LEU A 135 -5.40 -5.76 -19.21
C LEU A 135 -4.75 -4.82 -20.22
N ASP A 136 -5.46 -3.74 -20.53
CA ASP A 136 -4.94 -2.63 -21.31
C ASP A 136 -4.33 -1.60 -20.34
N ILE A 137 -3.02 -1.69 -20.11
CA ILE A 137 -2.29 -0.81 -19.20
C ILE A 137 -2.35 0.66 -19.67
N PRO A 138 -2.13 1.01 -20.95
CA PRO A 138 -2.30 2.38 -21.43
C PRO A 138 -3.68 2.99 -21.14
N VAL A 139 -4.75 2.21 -21.29
CA VAL A 139 -6.10 2.68 -20.95
C VAL A 139 -6.24 2.89 -19.45
N LEU A 140 -5.74 1.95 -18.63
CA LEU A 140 -5.77 2.11 -17.17
C LEU A 140 -5.01 3.36 -16.72
N GLU A 141 -3.80 3.61 -17.23
CA GLU A 141 -3.01 4.80 -16.87
C GLU A 141 -3.70 6.12 -17.27
N LYS A 142 -4.49 6.11 -18.35
CA LYS A 142 -5.20 7.30 -18.83
C LYS A 142 -6.48 7.59 -18.03
N GLU A 143 -7.22 6.55 -17.68
CA GLU A 143 -8.56 6.68 -17.07
C GLU A 143 -8.50 6.73 -15.53
N LEU A 144 -7.41 6.23 -14.92
CA LEU A 144 -7.23 6.15 -13.47
C LEU A 144 -6.34 7.23 -12.87
#